data_AF-A0A1C6ETZ8-F1
#
_entry.id   AF-A0A1C6ETZ8-F1
#
_cell.length_a   1.000
_cell.length_b   1.000
_cell.length_c   1.000
_cell.angle_alpha   90.00
_cell.angle_beta   90.00
_cell.angle_gamma   90.00
#
_symmetry.space_group_name_H-M   'P 1'
#
loop_
_entity.id
_entity.type
_entity.pdbx_description
1 polymer ?
#
loop_
_entity_poly.entity_id
_entity_poly.type
_entity_poly.pdbx_seq_one_letter_code
_entity_poly.pdbx_strand_id
1 'polypeptide(L)'
;MLFECFYYPSLINNKIVKSYNNLIEFKFGDNVPTKTLYYNYGESFIIHHGEELFKVENGVLTNSIDCEDISFPTNIVFNKGNQIKVSSPKELKSIRLILKGEFELEKELGNLFFLYNSIMTKIKHTQYDTLSILTNSSRDFIFINDELDVNTKQLITDLSFIKSKIYDLLSKNPNLEESYLNYMNFGLEENIFNLSIYKYFIKTSNEYKGYSYQISKSKKSCPKSKLHNIITSCGIDCNGLS
;
A
#
# COMPACT_ATOMS: atom_id res chain seq x y z
N MET A 1 -0.67 -18.30 9.93
CA MET A 1 -1.19 -18.34 8.54
C MET A 1 -0.73 -17.12 7.78
N LEU A 2 -0.28 -17.27 6.54
CA LEU A 2 0.06 -16.16 5.64
C LEU A 2 -1.03 -16.01 4.60
N PHE A 3 -1.61 -14.82 4.48
CA PHE A 3 -2.67 -14.53 3.52
C PHE A 3 -2.14 -13.64 2.41
N GLU A 4 -2.22 -14.11 1.16
CA GLU A 4 -1.75 -13.34 -0.01
C GLU A 4 -2.51 -12.02 -0.21
N CYS A 5 -3.73 -11.92 0.34
CA CYS A 5 -4.53 -10.70 0.23
C CYS A 5 -3.94 -9.55 1.02
N PHE A 6 -3.20 -9.83 2.09
CA PHE A 6 -2.44 -8.85 2.83
C PHE A 6 -1.12 -8.58 2.12
N TYR A 7 -1.16 -8.21 0.84
CA TYR A 7 0.05 -7.93 0.07
C TYR A 7 0.58 -6.51 0.33
N TYR A 8 1.80 -6.24 -0.13
CA TYR A 8 2.35 -4.91 -0.35
C TYR A 8 3.03 -4.81 -1.73
N PRO A 9 2.98 -3.64 -2.39
CA PRO A 9 3.63 -3.46 -3.68
C PRO A 9 5.14 -3.24 -3.50
N SER A 10 5.93 -3.83 -4.39
CA SER A 10 7.38 -3.68 -4.48
C SER A 10 7.79 -3.43 -5.93
N LEU A 11 8.84 -2.63 -6.15
CA LEU A 11 9.44 -2.43 -7.45
C LEU A 11 10.63 -3.38 -7.62
N ILE A 12 10.55 -4.29 -8.58
CA ILE A 12 11.60 -5.27 -8.90
C ILE A 12 11.81 -5.23 -10.41
N ASN A 13 13.03 -4.91 -10.87
CA ASN A 13 13.39 -4.87 -12.29
C ASN A 13 12.36 -4.09 -13.15
N ASN A 14 12.01 -2.88 -12.72
CA ASN A 14 11.01 -2.01 -13.38
C ASN A 14 9.60 -2.63 -13.50
N LYS A 15 9.27 -3.60 -12.65
CA LYS A 15 7.93 -4.19 -12.54
C LYS A 15 7.40 -4.03 -11.13
N ILE A 16 6.15 -3.62 -11.04
CA ILE A 16 5.45 -3.54 -9.76
C ILE A 16 4.90 -4.94 -9.47
N VAL A 17 5.37 -5.52 -8.37
CA VAL A 17 4.99 -6.85 -7.91
C VAL A 17 4.30 -6.73 -6.57
N LYS A 18 3.13 -7.38 -6.45
CA LYS A 18 2.45 -7.56 -5.16
C LYS A 18 3.08 -8.75 -4.44
N SER A 19 3.73 -8.48 -3.30
CA SER A 19 4.43 -9.44 -2.44
C SER A 19 3.72 -9.58 -1.10
N TYR A 20 3.86 -10.72 -0.44
CA TYR A 20 3.47 -10.92 0.96
C TYR A 20 4.63 -11.52 1.77
N ASN A 21 5.83 -11.53 1.19
CA ASN A 21 7.03 -12.01 1.84
C ASN A 21 7.36 -11.14 3.06
N ASN A 22 7.99 -11.73 4.08
CA ASN A 22 8.38 -11.05 5.32
C ASN A 22 7.21 -10.50 6.16
N LEU A 23 5.96 -10.80 5.80
CA LEU A 23 4.84 -10.55 6.71
C LEU A 23 4.82 -11.59 7.83
N ILE A 24 4.26 -11.19 8.98
CA ILE A 24 4.02 -12.11 10.08
C ILE A 24 2.97 -13.14 9.69
N GLU A 25 3.11 -14.33 10.26
CA GLU A 25 2.01 -15.27 10.28
C GLU A 25 0.94 -14.80 11.26
N PHE A 26 -0.30 -14.71 10.78
CA PHE A 26 -1.47 -14.38 11.58
C PHE A 26 -2.04 -15.64 12.24
N LYS A 27 -2.49 -15.48 13.48
CA LYS A 27 -3.21 -16.48 14.27
C LYS A 27 -4.61 -15.96 14.57
N PHE A 28 -5.50 -16.88 14.93
CA PHE A 28 -6.81 -16.48 15.46
C PHE A 28 -6.64 -15.61 16.70
N GLY A 29 -7.40 -14.51 16.75
CA GLY A 29 -7.28 -13.44 17.75
C GLY A 29 -6.35 -12.29 17.36
N ASP A 30 -5.59 -12.41 16.26
CA ASP A 30 -4.73 -11.32 15.81
C ASP A 30 -5.52 -10.23 15.06
N ASN A 31 -5.11 -8.98 15.26
CA ASN A 31 -5.53 -7.88 14.40
C ASN A 31 -4.89 -8.02 13.02
N VAL A 32 -5.69 -7.91 11.96
CA VAL A 32 -5.24 -8.02 10.57
C VAL A 32 -5.33 -6.68 9.85
N PRO A 33 -4.67 -6.52 8.68
CA PRO A 33 -4.85 -5.33 7.85
C PRO A 33 -6.26 -5.25 7.27
N THR A 34 -7.07 -4.30 7.73
CA THR A 34 -8.41 -3.99 7.17
C THR A 34 -8.35 -2.91 6.09
N LYS A 35 -7.43 -1.96 6.25
CA LYS A 35 -7.25 -0.79 5.37
C LYS A 35 -5.77 -0.41 5.29
N THR A 36 -5.28 -0.17 4.08
CA THR A 36 -3.93 0.33 3.80
C THR A 36 -3.98 1.60 2.93
N LEU A 37 -2.96 1.88 2.11
CA LEU A 37 -3.00 2.92 1.07
C LEU A 37 -3.52 2.39 -0.27
N TYR A 38 -3.72 1.09 -0.42
CA TYR A 38 -4.03 0.47 -1.72
C TYR A 38 -5.09 -0.61 -1.63
N TYR A 39 -5.69 -0.80 -0.47
CA TYR A 39 -6.96 -1.50 -0.33
C TYR A 39 -7.71 -1.02 0.92
N ASN A 40 -9.02 -1.13 0.86
CA ASN A 40 -9.95 -0.92 1.96
C ASN A 40 -10.99 -2.05 1.92
N TYR A 41 -10.83 -3.03 2.82
CA TYR A 41 -11.71 -4.19 2.94
C TYR A 41 -12.90 -3.94 3.87
N GLY A 42 -12.84 -2.88 4.68
CA GLY A 42 -13.74 -2.64 5.78
C GLY A 42 -13.37 -3.43 7.04
N GLU A 43 -14.14 -3.24 8.10
CA GLU A 43 -13.88 -3.84 9.42
C GLU A 43 -14.22 -5.34 9.48
N SER A 44 -15.14 -5.81 8.64
CA SER A 44 -15.56 -7.21 8.61
C SER A 44 -15.63 -7.72 7.18
N PHE A 45 -14.96 -8.84 6.92
CA PHE A 45 -14.87 -9.48 5.61
C PHE A 45 -14.47 -10.96 5.76
N ILE A 46 -14.54 -11.69 4.66
CA ILE A 46 -14.11 -13.10 4.59
C ILE A 46 -12.89 -13.19 3.69
N ILE A 47 -11.87 -13.89 4.15
CA ILE A 47 -10.69 -14.22 3.35
C ILE A 47 -10.92 -15.59 2.72
N HIS A 48 -10.82 -15.67 1.40
CA HIS A 48 -10.78 -16.96 0.69
C HIS A 48 -9.32 -17.33 0.43
N HIS A 49 -8.84 -18.42 1.06
CA HIS A 49 -7.46 -18.87 0.99
C HIS A 49 -7.39 -20.37 0.72
N GLY A 50 -6.92 -20.74 -0.48
CA GLY A 50 -6.96 -22.13 -0.93
C GLY A 50 -8.40 -22.63 -1.04
N GLU A 51 -8.75 -23.65 -0.27
CA GLU A 51 -10.12 -24.17 -0.19
C GLU A 51 -10.90 -23.70 1.03
N GLU A 52 -10.24 -22.95 1.92
CA GLU A 52 -10.78 -22.54 3.22
C GLU A 52 -11.23 -21.08 3.19
N LEU A 53 -12.23 -20.77 4.01
CA LEU A 53 -12.70 -19.41 4.25
C LEU A 53 -12.40 -19.02 5.70
N PHE A 54 -11.91 -17.80 5.89
CA PHE A 54 -11.56 -17.27 7.19
C PHE A 54 -12.34 -15.99 7.46
N LYS A 55 -12.92 -15.89 8.65
CA LYS A 55 -13.73 -14.75 9.04
C LYS A 55 -12.86 -13.69 9.72
N VAL A 56 -13.03 -12.45 9.31
CA VAL A 56 -12.50 -11.26 9.98
C VAL A 56 -13.68 -10.44 10.48
N GLU A 57 -13.69 -10.14 11.77
CA GLU A 57 -14.71 -9.31 12.41
C GLU A 57 -14.07 -8.20 13.23
N ASN A 58 -14.48 -6.95 13.00
CA ASN A 58 -13.93 -5.77 13.67
C ASN A 58 -12.39 -5.72 13.61
N GLY A 59 -11.83 -6.13 12.46
CA GLY A 59 -10.40 -6.19 12.20
C GLY A 59 -9.64 -7.34 12.84
N VAL A 60 -10.32 -8.28 13.49
CA VAL A 60 -9.72 -9.45 14.14
C VAL A 60 -9.98 -10.71 13.31
N LEU A 61 -8.94 -11.51 13.08
CA LEU A 61 -9.07 -12.84 12.47
C LEU A 61 -9.66 -13.82 13.50
N THR A 62 -10.88 -14.31 13.29
CA THR A 62 -11.60 -15.05 14.34
C THR A 62 -11.48 -16.56 14.20
N ASN A 63 -11.93 -17.12 13.08
CA ASN A 63 -12.03 -18.55 12.85
C ASN A 63 -12.12 -18.89 11.35
N SER A 64 -11.92 -20.15 11.01
CA SER A 64 -12.37 -20.70 9.72
C SER A 64 -13.89 -20.85 9.73
N ILE A 65 -14.52 -20.71 8.57
CA ILE A 65 -15.97 -20.75 8.41
C ILE A 65 -16.36 -21.54 7.17
N ASP A 66 -17.46 -22.28 7.24
CA ASP A 66 -18.02 -22.96 6.07
C ASP A 66 -18.90 -22.02 5.26
N CYS A 67 -19.10 -22.34 3.98
CA CYS A 67 -19.91 -21.51 3.08
C CYS A 67 -21.35 -21.30 3.56
N GLU A 68 -21.89 -22.26 4.33
CA GLU A 68 -23.27 -22.27 4.81
C GLU A 68 -23.49 -21.30 5.98
N ASP A 69 -22.42 -21.00 6.73
CA ASP A 69 -22.46 -20.12 7.91
C ASP A 69 -22.24 -18.64 7.56
N ILE A 70 -22.12 -18.31 6.28
CA ILE A 70 -21.87 -16.96 5.81
C ILE A 70 -23.17 -16.16 5.73
N SER A 71 -23.22 -15.06 6.49
CA SER A 71 -24.25 -14.05 6.35
C SER A 71 -23.99 -13.19 5.11
N PHE A 72 -25.00 -13.04 4.26
CA PHE A 72 -24.94 -12.20 3.05
C PHE A 72 -25.78 -10.91 3.21
N PRO A 73 -25.41 -9.80 2.54
CA PRO A 73 -24.24 -9.64 1.68
C PRO A 73 -22.94 -9.51 2.48
N THR A 74 -21.83 -10.01 1.93
CA THR A 74 -20.51 -9.95 2.57
C THR A 74 -19.40 -9.63 1.58
N ASN A 75 -18.33 -9.01 2.07
CA ASN A 75 -17.12 -8.78 1.28
C ASN A 75 -16.22 -10.00 1.35
N ILE A 76 -15.82 -10.51 0.20
CA ILE A 76 -14.85 -11.59 0.09
C ILE A 76 -13.58 -11.07 -0.53
N VAL A 77 -12.46 -11.33 0.15
CA VAL A 77 -11.13 -10.92 -0.24
C VAL A 77 -10.30 -12.15 -0.59
N PHE A 78 -9.60 -12.12 -1.71
CA PHE A 78 -8.86 -13.27 -2.23
C PHE A 78 -7.67 -12.86 -3.07
N ASN A 79 -6.77 -13.82 -3.31
CA ASN A 79 -5.52 -13.63 -4.07
C ASN A 79 -4.77 -12.38 -3.58
N LYS A 80 -4.10 -11.66 -4.47
CA LYS A 80 -3.32 -10.44 -4.19
C LYS A 80 -4.21 -9.19 -4.01
N GLY A 81 -5.19 -9.34 -3.12
CA GLY A 81 -6.09 -8.32 -2.62
C GLY A 81 -7.25 -7.96 -3.53
N ASN A 82 -7.71 -8.91 -4.34
CA ASN A 82 -8.98 -8.79 -5.05
C ASN A 82 -10.11 -8.83 -4.02
N GLN A 83 -11.13 -8.01 -4.22
CA GLN A 83 -12.29 -7.97 -3.32
C GLN A 83 -13.56 -7.94 -4.15
N ILE A 84 -14.59 -8.63 -3.69
CA ILE A 84 -15.91 -8.63 -4.32
C ILE A 84 -16.98 -8.64 -3.23
N LYS A 85 -18.04 -7.87 -3.41
CA LYS A 85 -19.24 -7.99 -2.59
C LYS A 85 -20.13 -9.10 -3.13
N VAL A 86 -20.39 -10.09 -2.29
CA VAL A 86 -21.20 -11.26 -2.61
C VAL A 86 -22.54 -11.13 -1.92
N SER A 87 -23.63 -11.29 -2.65
CA SER A 87 -24.99 -11.13 -2.13
C SER A 87 -25.69 -12.45 -1.87
N SER A 88 -25.16 -13.57 -2.36
CA SER A 88 -25.78 -14.88 -2.19
C SER A 88 -24.79 -16.05 -2.21
N PRO A 89 -25.15 -17.22 -1.64
CA PRO A 89 -24.31 -18.43 -1.70
C PRO A 89 -24.04 -18.92 -3.13
N LYS A 90 -24.92 -18.60 -4.09
CA LYS A 90 -24.75 -19.00 -5.50
C LYS A 90 -23.59 -18.26 -6.17
N GLU A 91 -23.44 -16.98 -5.86
CA GLU A 91 -22.32 -16.16 -6.33
C GLU A 91 -20.98 -16.64 -5.77
N LEU A 92 -20.96 -17.06 -4.50
CA LEU A 92 -19.78 -17.61 -3.83
C LEU A 92 -19.18 -18.82 -4.57
N LYS A 93 -20.04 -19.76 -5.00
CA LYS A 93 -19.60 -20.95 -5.75
C LYS A 93 -18.96 -20.60 -7.11
N SER A 94 -19.30 -19.43 -7.67
CA SER A 94 -18.78 -18.95 -8.94
C SER A 94 -17.50 -18.10 -8.83
N ILE A 95 -17.12 -17.66 -7.62
CA ILE A 95 -15.93 -16.81 -7.37
C ILE A 95 -14.63 -17.49 -7.81
N ARG A 96 -14.56 -18.83 -7.77
CA ARG A 96 -13.38 -19.58 -8.24
C ARG A 96 -13.11 -19.41 -9.74
N LEU A 97 -14.05 -18.86 -10.53
CA LEU A 97 -14.01 -18.83 -11.98
C LEU A 97 -14.30 -17.43 -12.57
N ILE A 98 -13.31 -16.51 -12.57
CA ILE A 98 -13.32 -15.34 -13.50
C ILE A 98 -14.11 -14.11 -13.02
N LEU A 99 -13.74 -13.50 -11.89
CA LEU A 99 -14.15 -12.11 -11.62
C LEU A 99 -12.91 -11.23 -11.42
N LYS A 100 -12.80 -10.19 -12.25
CA LYS A 100 -11.95 -9.04 -11.95
C LYS A 100 -12.47 -8.47 -10.63
N GLY A 101 -11.59 -8.24 -9.67
CA GLY A 101 -11.98 -7.65 -8.40
C GLY A 101 -12.62 -6.28 -8.59
N GLU A 102 -13.28 -5.79 -7.55
CA GLU A 102 -13.74 -4.42 -7.47
C GLU A 102 -12.57 -3.47 -7.19
N PHE A 103 -12.69 -2.24 -7.67
CA PHE A 103 -11.76 -1.13 -7.40
C PHE A 103 -10.33 -1.33 -7.90
N GLU A 104 -10.11 -2.10 -8.97
CA GLU A 104 -8.75 -2.45 -9.42
C GLU A 104 -7.91 -1.23 -9.82
N LEU A 105 -8.50 -0.21 -10.45
CA LEU A 105 -7.79 1.02 -10.82
C LEU A 105 -7.42 1.84 -9.58
N GLU A 106 -8.32 1.93 -8.61
CA GLU A 106 -8.10 2.62 -7.34
C GLU A 106 -6.99 1.93 -6.55
N LYS A 107 -6.99 0.60 -6.51
CA LYS A 107 -5.90 -0.20 -5.91
C LYS A 107 -4.59 0.01 -6.66
N GLU A 108 -4.60 0.11 -7.99
CA GLU A 108 -3.41 0.41 -8.79
C GLU A 108 -2.83 1.80 -8.44
N LEU A 109 -3.67 2.84 -8.38
CA LEU A 109 -3.26 4.17 -7.96
C LEU A 109 -2.72 4.16 -6.52
N GLY A 110 -3.39 3.48 -5.60
CA GLY A 110 -2.92 3.30 -4.23
C GLY A 110 -1.56 2.62 -4.14
N ASN A 111 -1.31 1.62 -4.99
CA ASN A 111 -0.03 0.91 -5.04
C ASN A 111 1.10 1.85 -5.45
N LEU A 112 0.86 2.66 -6.48
CA LEU A 112 1.79 3.69 -6.94
C LEU A 112 2.01 4.77 -5.87
N PHE A 113 0.94 5.18 -5.18
CA PHE A 113 1.00 6.14 -4.09
C PHE A 113 1.87 5.62 -2.93
N PHE A 114 1.70 4.36 -2.52
CA PHE A 114 2.57 3.73 -1.52
C PHE A 114 4.03 3.69 -1.98
N LEU A 115 4.30 3.23 -3.21
CA LEU A 115 5.66 3.11 -3.74
C LEU A 115 6.36 4.46 -3.82
N TYR A 116 5.67 5.49 -4.29
CA TYR A 116 6.18 6.86 -4.32
C TYR A 116 6.66 7.30 -2.93
N ASN A 117 5.81 7.14 -1.92
CA ASN A 117 6.14 7.52 -0.55
C ASN A 117 7.30 6.70 0.01
N SER A 118 7.34 5.40 -0.28
CA SER A 118 8.42 4.50 0.16
C SER A 118 9.76 4.91 -0.45
N ILE A 119 9.81 5.13 -1.76
CA ILE A 119 11.02 5.55 -2.48
C ILE A 119 11.50 6.93 -2.01
N MET A 120 10.60 7.91 -1.88
CA MET A 120 10.95 9.24 -1.36
C MET A 120 11.54 9.19 0.05
N THR A 121 11.03 8.30 0.90
CA THR A 121 11.57 8.11 2.25
C THR A 121 12.96 7.49 2.20
N LYS A 122 13.17 6.49 1.34
CA LYS A 122 14.48 5.87 1.13
C LYS A 122 15.51 6.88 0.62
N ILE A 123 15.15 7.71 -0.37
CA ILE A 123 16.04 8.79 -0.88
C ILE A 123 16.48 9.69 0.27
N LYS A 124 15.54 10.17 1.09
CA LYS A 124 15.88 11.05 2.23
C LYS A 124 16.81 10.37 3.22
N HIS A 125 16.54 9.12 3.59
CA HIS A 125 17.41 8.38 4.51
C HIS A 125 18.81 8.18 3.93
N THR A 126 18.92 7.75 2.67
CA THR A 126 20.21 7.60 1.98
C THR A 126 20.99 8.92 1.93
N GLN A 127 20.31 10.04 1.69
CA GLN A 127 20.95 11.37 1.72
C GLN A 127 21.47 11.71 3.12
N TYR A 128 20.68 11.48 4.18
CA TYR A 128 21.11 11.73 5.55
C TYR A 128 22.28 10.82 5.97
N ASP A 129 22.24 9.54 5.62
CA ASP A 129 23.30 8.58 5.94
C ASP A 129 24.61 8.97 5.24
N THR A 130 24.53 9.30 3.94
CA THR A 130 25.67 9.77 3.15
C THR A 130 26.26 11.05 3.74
N LEU A 131 25.41 12.05 4.03
CA LEU A 131 25.85 13.29 4.66
C LEU A 131 26.48 13.04 6.03
N SER A 132 25.92 12.15 6.86
CA SER A 132 26.47 11.84 8.18
C SER A 132 27.88 11.25 8.10
N ILE A 133 28.17 10.44 7.08
CA ILE A 133 29.51 9.88 6.84
C ILE A 133 30.47 10.98 6.37
N LEU A 134 30.00 11.82 5.45
CA LEU A 134 30.82 12.85 4.81
C LEU A 134 31.09 14.06 5.69
N THR A 135 30.17 14.41 6.60
CA THR A 135 30.32 15.57 7.51
C THR A 135 31.58 15.47 8.38
N ASN A 136 32.03 14.24 8.66
CA ASN A 136 33.27 13.98 9.42
C ASN A 136 34.50 13.80 8.54
N SER A 137 34.36 13.75 7.21
CA SER A 137 35.38 13.23 6.29
C SER A 137 35.75 14.19 5.14
N SER A 138 34.84 15.07 4.70
CA SER A 138 35.10 16.03 3.62
C SER A 138 34.32 17.33 3.81
N ARG A 139 34.93 18.45 3.38
CA ARG A 139 34.29 19.77 3.29
C ARG A 139 34.09 20.23 1.84
N ASP A 140 34.50 19.43 0.87
CA ASP A 140 34.34 19.75 -0.55
C ASP A 140 32.91 19.44 -0.99
N PHE A 141 32.17 20.50 -1.34
CA PHE A 141 30.77 20.38 -1.73
C PHE A 141 30.58 19.65 -3.06
N ILE A 142 31.57 19.69 -3.96
CA ILE A 142 31.48 18.99 -5.25
C ILE A 142 31.51 17.49 -5.00
N PHE A 143 32.51 17.03 -4.25
CA PHE A 143 32.62 15.63 -3.84
C PHE A 143 31.38 15.15 -3.06
N ILE A 144 30.86 15.97 -2.14
CA ILE A 144 29.64 15.63 -1.38
C ILE A 144 28.44 15.44 -2.32
N ASN A 145 28.26 16.33 -3.29
CA ASN A 145 27.17 16.22 -4.26
C ASN A 145 27.32 14.98 -5.15
N ASP A 146 28.54 14.70 -5.62
CA ASP A 146 28.82 13.50 -6.42
C ASP A 146 28.47 12.21 -5.65
N GLU A 147 28.85 12.14 -4.37
CA GLU A 147 28.50 11.00 -3.52
C GLU A 147 26.99 10.88 -3.29
N LEU A 148 26.28 11.99 -3.06
CA LEU A 148 24.82 11.97 -2.92
C LEU A 148 24.15 11.49 -4.21
N ASP A 149 24.61 11.96 -5.36
CA ASP A 149 24.08 11.58 -6.66
C ASP A 149 24.33 10.09 -6.93
N VAL A 150 25.55 9.59 -6.70
CA VAL A 150 25.90 8.17 -6.86
C VAL A 150 25.03 7.28 -5.97
N ASN A 151 24.89 7.63 -4.69
CA ASN A 151 24.16 6.82 -3.71
C ASN A 151 22.63 6.87 -3.91
N THR A 152 22.09 7.91 -4.56
CA THR A 152 20.64 8.06 -4.80
C THR A 152 20.20 7.79 -6.24
N LYS A 153 21.12 7.64 -7.19
CA LYS A 153 20.85 7.50 -8.64
C LYS A 153 19.76 6.48 -8.99
N GLN A 154 19.85 5.28 -8.42
CA GLN A 154 18.86 4.23 -8.72
C GLN A 154 17.49 4.58 -8.14
N LEU A 155 17.44 5.10 -6.91
CA LEU A 155 16.18 5.49 -6.27
C LEU A 155 15.49 6.65 -7.02
N ILE A 156 16.26 7.60 -7.57
CA ILE A 156 15.73 8.69 -8.42
C ILE A 156 15.17 8.14 -9.74
N THR A 157 15.85 7.14 -10.32
CA THR A 157 15.37 6.45 -11.53
C THR A 157 14.07 5.71 -11.26
N ASP A 158 14.00 4.97 -10.16
CA ASP A 158 12.81 4.26 -9.70
C ASP A 158 11.65 5.25 -9.43
N LEU A 159 11.94 6.38 -8.79
CA LEU A 159 10.94 7.43 -8.55
C LEU A 159 10.38 8.00 -9.86
N SER A 160 11.25 8.26 -10.84
CA SER A 160 10.84 8.76 -12.15
C SER A 160 9.95 7.75 -12.89
N PHE A 161 10.28 6.46 -12.81
CA PHE A 161 9.43 5.40 -13.34
C PHE A 161 8.05 5.34 -12.68
N ILE A 162 7.98 5.49 -11.36
CA ILE A 162 6.69 5.51 -10.65
C ILE A 162 5.88 6.76 -11.03
N LYS A 163 6.51 7.93 -11.13
CA LYS A 163 5.86 9.16 -11.59
C LYS A 163 5.26 9.01 -12.98
N SER A 164 5.99 8.42 -13.92
CA SER A 164 5.46 8.20 -15.28
C SER A 164 4.25 7.25 -15.27
N LYS A 165 4.26 6.21 -14.42
CA LYS A 165 3.10 5.32 -14.26
C LYS A 165 1.89 6.01 -13.66
N ILE A 166 2.08 6.88 -12.68
CA ILE A 166 1.00 7.70 -12.10
C ILE A 166 0.40 8.60 -13.18
N TYR A 167 1.27 9.29 -13.94
CA TYR A 167 0.85 10.12 -15.06
C TYR A 167 0.02 9.33 -16.08
N ASP A 168 0.57 8.23 -16.61
CA ASP A 168 -0.11 7.38 -17.59
C ASP A 168 -1.48 6.88 -17.12
N LEU A 169 -1.59 6.51 -15.83
CA LEU A 169 -2.82 5.97 -15.25
C LEU A 169 -3.90 7.04 -15.13
N LEU A 170 -3.54 8.23 -14.64
CA LEU A 170 -4.46 9.35 -14.44
C LEU A 170 -4.85 10.01 -15.77
N SER A 171 -3.94 10.12 -16.73
CA SER A 171 -4.26 10.64 -18.07
C SER A 171 -5.28 9.75 -18.80
N LYS A 172 -5.27 8.44 -18.55
CA LYS A 172 -6.26 7.50 -19.10
C LYS A 172 -7.58 7.48 -18.32
N ASN A 173 -7.57 7.88 -17.06
CA ASN A 173 -8.71 7.80 -16.16
C ASN A 173 -8.86 9.10 -15.34
N PRO A 174 -9.43 10.18 -15.92
CA PRO A 174 -9.44 11.51 -15.29
C PRO A 174 -10.12 11.57 -13.91
N ASN A 175 -11.17 10.76 -13.69
CA ASN A 175 -11.93 10.76 -12.44
C ASN A 175 -11.34 9.81 -11.37
N LEU A 176 -10.18 9.19 -11.64
CA LEU A 176 -9.63 8.14 -10.78
C LEU A 176 -9.17 8.68 -9.42
N GLU A 177 -8.68 9.93 -9.36
CA GLU A 177 -8.31 10.55 -8.08
C GLU A 177 -9.52 10.60 -7.13
N GLU A 178 -10.63 11.13 -7.59
CA GLU A 178 -11.87 11.22 -6.81
C GLU A 178 -12.41 9.83 -6.46
N SER A 179 -12.44 8.90 -7.44
CA SER A 179 -12.88 7.51 -7.21
C SER A 179 -12.04 6.82 -6.14
N TYR A 180 -10.71 7.00 -6.17
CA TYR A 180 -9.80 6.47 -5.16
C TYR A 180 -10.03 7.09 -3.79
N LEU A 181 -10.23 8.41 -3.71
CA LEU A 181 -10.52 9.09 -2.44
C LEU A 181 -11.85 8.59 -1.82
N ASN A 182 -12.86 8.36 -2.66
CA ASN A 182 -14.15 7.80 -2.25
C ASN A 182 -14.02 6.34 -1.79
N TYR A 183 -13.32 5.51 -2.56
CA TYR A 183 -13.03 4.10 -2.21
C TYR A 183 -12.29 3.99 -0.87
N MET A 184 -11.23 4.78 -0.70
CA MET A 184 -10.43 4.75 0.51
C MET A 184 -11.16 5.36 1.71
N ASN A 185 -12.13 6.25 1.50
CA ASN A 185 -12.90 6.90 2.55
C ASN A 185 -12.02 7.36 3.73
N PHE A 186 -11.01 8.19 3.45
CA PHE A 186 -10.06 8.65 4.47
C PHE A 186 -10.76 9.54 5.50
N GLY A 187 -10.66 9.18 6.78
CA GLY A 187 -11.05 10.02 7.91
C GLY A 187 -10.21 11.29 8.05
N LEU A 188 -10.72 12.25 8.82
CA LEU A 188 -10.09 13.57 9.03
C LEU A 188 -8.72 13.50 9.71
N GLU A 189 -8.51 12.50 10.58
CA GLU A 189 -7.28 12.33 11.37
C GLU A 189 -6.40 11.14 10.93
N GLU A 190 -6.72 10.50 9.81
CA GLU A 190 -5.92 9.37 9.33
C GLU A 190 -4.50 9.81 8.93
N ASN A 191 -3.51 8.96 9.22
CA ASN A 191 -2.12 9.18 8.87
C ASN A 191 -1.63 8.04 7.96
N ILE A 192 -0.92 8.40 6.89
CA ILE A 192 -0.24 7.47 5.97
C ILE A 192 0.58 6.42 6.72
N PHE A 193 1.24 6.82 7.81
CA PHE A 193 2.05 5.90 8.62
C PHE A 193 1.19 4.79 9.25
N ASN A 194 0.01 5.13 9.77
CA ASN A 194 -0.91 4.17 10.39
C ASN A 194 -1.56 3.24 9.36
N LEU A 195 -1.73 3.74 8.14
CA LEU A 195 -2.20 2.99 6.97
C LEU A 195 -1.09 2.17 6.30
N SER A 196 0.13 2.20 6.84
CA SER A 196 1.21 1.37 6.32
C SER A 196 1.03 -0.08 6.78
N ILE A 197 1.36 -1.01 5.88
CA ILE A 197 1.38 -2.44 6.21
C ILE A 197 2.61 -2.84 7.04
N TYR A 198 3.59 -1.94 7.21
CA TYR A 198 4.90 -2.25 7.78
C TYR A 198 4.85 -2.80 9.21
N LYS A 199 3.80 -2.44 9.98
CA LYS A 199 3.59 -2.97 11.34
C LYS A 199 3.37 -4.49 11.38
N TYR A 200 2.96 -5.07 10.26
CA TYR A 200 2.71 -6.50 10.09
C TYR A 200 3.90 -7.26 9.50
N PHE A 201 5.07 -6.63 9.35
CA PHE A 201 6.28 -7.34 8.94
C PHE A 201 6.94 -8.05 10.12
N ILE A 202 7.69 -9.11 9.85
CA ILE A 202 8.53 -9.80 10.83
C ILE A 202 9.52 -8.81 11.46
N LYS A 203 9.73 -8.93 12.78
CA LYS A 203 10.52 -7.95 13.56
C LYS A 203 11.97 -7.77 13.09
N THR A 204 12.55 -8.81 12.48
CA THR A 204 13.93 -8.82 11.98
C THR A 204 14.08 -8.09 10.63
N SER A 205 12.98 -7.86 9.91
CA SER A 205 12.97 -7.20 8.59
C SER A 205 13.37 -5.73 8.68
N ASN A 206 13.91 -5.20 7.58
CA ASN A 206 14.28 -3.79 7.50
C ASN A 206 13.04 -2.88 7.48
N GLU A 207 11.94 -3.36 6.90
CA GLU A 207 10.65 -2.69 6.86
C GLU A 207 10.09 -2.47 8.27
N TYR A 208 10.12 -3.52 9.11
CA TYR A 208 9.67 -3.39 10.51
C TYR A 208 10.59 -2.48 11.32
N LYS A 209 11.91 -2.58 11.13
CA LYS A 209 12.87 -1.66 11.80
C LYS A 209 12.58 -0.20 11.43
N GLY A 210 12.36 0.08 10.15
CA GLY A 210 11.96 1.42 9.67
C GLY A 210 10.65 1.89 10.29
N TYR A 211 9.65 1.01 10.38
CA TYR A 211 8.38 1.29 11.07
C TYR A 211 8.60 1.65 12.54
N SER A 212 9.33 0.82 13.29
CA SER A 212 9.57 1.04 14.73
C SER A 212 10.24 2.39 15.03
N TYR A 213 11.18 2.82 14.18
CA TYR A 213 11.82 4.13 14.29
C TYR A 213 10.83 5.27 14.09
N GLN A 214 9.94 5.15 13.10
CA GLN A 214 8.97 6.19 12.75
C GLN A 214 7.83 6.34 13.75
N ILE A 215 7.45 5.29 14.49
CA ILE A 215 6.44 5.38 15.58
C ILE A 215 6.82 6.49 16.57
N SER A 216 8.11 6.59 16.91
CA SER A 216 8.61 7.56 17.88
C SER A 216 8.63 9.02 17.38
N LYS A 217 8.48 9.24 16.06
CA LYS A 217 8.68 10.55 15.40
C LYS A 217 7.51 11.00 14.53
N SER A 218 6.38 10.27 14.55
CA SER A 218 5.33 10.47 13.54
C SER A 218 4.67 11.85 13.68
N LYS A 219 4.82 12.69 12.64
CA LYS A 219 3.95 13.86 12.44
C LYS A 219 2.67 13.43 11.74
N LYS A 220 1.54 14.08 12.05
CA LYS A 220 0.28 13.90 11.31
C LYS A 220 0.50 14.30 9.84
N SER A 221 0.31 13.36 8.91
CA SER A 221 0.38 13.58 7.47
C SER A 221 -0.93 13.12 6.84
N CYS A 222 -1.77 14.07 6.42
CA CYS A 222 -3.05 13.77 5.78
C CYS A 222 -2.82 13.06 4.42
N PRO A 223 -3.38 11.85 4.20
CA PRO A 223 -3.26 11.12 2.94
C PRO A 223 -3.76 11.92 1.74
N LYS A 224 -4.88 12.65 1.88
CA LYS A 224 -5.51 13.42 0.80
C LYS A 224 -4.58 14.51 0.25
N SER A 225 -4.02 15.35 1.13
CA SER A 225 -3.13 16.42 0.70
C SER A 225 -1.82 15.88 0.12
N LYS A 226 -1.32 14.75 0.63
CA LYS A 226 -0.11 14.12 0.11
C LYS A 226 -0.33 13.52 -1.28
N LEU A 227 -1.49 12.90 -1.52
CA LEU A 227 -1.86 12.40 -2.85
C LEU A 227 -1.90 13.57 -3.84
N HIS A 228 -2.63 14.64 -3.51
CA HIS A 228 -2.75 15.82 -4.37
C HIS A 228 -1.38 16.39 -4.75
N ASN A 229 -0.50 16.61 -3.77
CA ASN A 229 0.86 17.11 -4.01
C ASN A 229 1.68 16.20 -4.95
N ILE A 230 1.48 14.88 -4.86
CA ILE A 230 2.16 13.93 -5.74
C ILE A 230 1.65 14.05 -7.17
N ILE A 231 0.33 14.13 -7.34
CA ILE A 231 -0.32 14.28 -8.65
C ILE A 231 0.17 15.56 -9.33
N THR A 232 0.18 16.69 -8.61
CA THR A 232 0.74 17.95 -9.11
C THR A 232 2.22 17.80 -9.48
N SER A 233 3.02 17.10 -8.66
CA SER A 233 4.44 16.88 -8.94
C SER A 233 4.72 15.96 -10.15
N CYS A 234 3.70 15.27 -10.65
CA CYS A 234 3.77 14.47 -11.87
C CYS A 234 3.40 15.28 -13.12
N GLY A 235 3.14 16.59 -12.99
CA GLY A 235 2.78 17.47 -14.11
C GLY A 235 1.32 17.35 -14.55
N ILE A 236 0.44 16.88 -13.65
CA ILE A 236 -1.01 16.87 -13.88
C ILE A 236 -1.58 18.06 -13.11
N ASP A 237 -1.94 19.11 -13.82
CA ASP A 237 -2.68 20.23 -13.24
C ASP A 237 -4.13 19.79 -13.02
N CYS A 238 -4.54 19.59 -11.77
CA CYS A 238 -5.94 19.40 -11.40
C CYS A 238 -6.77 20.71 -11.51
N ASN A 239 -6.44 21.60 -12.45
CA ASN A 239 -7.21 22.80 -12.74
C ASN A 239 -8.35 22.44 -13.71
N GLY A 240 -9.37 21.79 -13.18
CA GLY A 240 -10.58 21.43 -13.92
C GLY A 240 -11.79 21.10 -13.04
N LEU A 241 -11.78 21.48 -11.76
CA LEU A 241 -12.89 21.30 -10.82
C LEU A 241 -13.11 22.60 -10.04
N SER A 242 -13.65 23.61 -10.73
CA SER A 242 -14.32 24.77 -10.15
C SER A 242 -15.82 24.65 -10.42
#